data_AF-A0AAN4ZTA8-F1
#
_entry.id   AF-A0AAN4ZTA8-F1
#
_cell.length_a   1.000
_cell.length_b   1.000
_cell.length_c   1.000
_cell.angle_alpha   90.00
_cell.angle_beta   90.00
_cell.angle_gamma   90.00
#
_symmetry.space_group_name_H-M   'P 1'
#
loop_
_entity.id
_entity.type
_entity.pdbx_description
1 polymer ?
#
loop_
_entity_poly.entity_id
_entity_poly.type
_entity_poly.pdbx_seq_one_letter_code
_entity_poly.pdbx_strand_id
1 'polypeptide(L)'
;MKKADDFYKGEREDIRKQLFIIEHNSELTQEEKWLAKESALDLKLGTHEADFFAQKEKENAVLKEDKLRKELLENLSNKFK
;
A
#
# COMPACT_ATOMS: atom_id res chain seq x y z
N MET A 1 -17.05 -35.87 1.75
CA MET A 1 -16.98 -34.40 1.64
C MET A 1 -15.52 -34.00 1.43
N LYS A 2 -15.10 -33.73 0.19
CA LYS A 2 -13.70 -33.38 -0.14
C LYS A 2 -13.54 -32.72 -1.51
N LYS A 3 -14.52 -31.89 -1.93
CA LYS A 3 -14.50 -31.24 -3.25
C LYS A 3 -14.66 -29.72 -3.21
N ALA A 4 -15.20 -29.17 -2.11
CA ALA A 4 -15.37 -27.73 -1.96
C ALA A 4 -14.01 -27.03 -1.79
N ASP A 5 -13.15 -27.53 -0.90
CA ASP A 5 -11.86 -26.89 -0.58
C ASP A 5 -10.88 -26.83 -1.77
N ASP A 6 -10.89 -27.84 -2.65
CA ASP A 6 -10.02 -27.86 -3.82
C ASP A 6 -10.44 -26.82 -4.88
N PHE A 7 -11.74 -26.53 -4.98
CA PHE A 7 -12.28 -25.53 -5.90
C PHE A 7 -11.89 -24.11 -5.48
N TYR A 8 -12.05 -23.79 -4.19
CA TYR A 8 -11.64 -22.50 -3.63
C TYR A 8 -10.12 -22.29 -3.62
N LYS A 9 -9.33 -23.38 -3.58
CA LYS A 9 -7.87 -23.28 -3.63
C LYS A 9 -7.37 -22.88 -5.02
N GLY A 10 -7.99 -23.41 -6.09
CA GLY A 10 -7.68 -23.03 -7.47
C GLY A 10 -8.05 -21.57 -7.76
N GLU A 11 -9.27 -21.17 -7.41
CA GLU A 11 -9.77 -19.80 -7.63
C GLU A 11 -8.88 -18.74 -6.93
N ARG A 12 -8.45 -19.01 -5.70
CA ARG A 12 -7.51 -18.13 -4.98
C ARG A 12 -6.12 -18.08 -5.61
N GLU A 13 -5.67 -19.17 -6.24
CA GLU A 13 -4.38 -19.21 -6.92
C GLU A 13 -4.41 -18.41 -8.22
N ASP A 14 -5.54 -18.46 -8.95
CA ASP A 14 -5.73 -17.70 -10.18
C ASP A 14 -5.78 -16.19 -9.90
N ILE A 15 -6.50 -15.77 -8.85
CA ILE A 15 -6.51 -14.37 -8.39
C ILE A 15 -5.09 -13.91 -8.03
N ARG A 16 -4.30 -14.74 -7.32
CA ARG A 16 -2.91 -14.40 -6.99
C ARG A 16 -2.03 -14.23 -8.22
N LYS A 17 -2.17 -15.10 -9.22
CA LYS A 17 -1.43 -14.98 -10.48
C LYS A 17 -1.80 -13.70 -11.21
N GLN A 18 -3.09 -13.37 -11.29
CA GLN A 18 -3.57 -12.12 -11.88
C GLN A 18 -3.00 -10.89 -11.17
N LEU A 19 -3.09 -10.84 -9.84
CA LEU A 19 -2.53 -9.75 -9.04
C LEU A 19 -1.02 -9.60 -9.22
N PHE A 20 -0.30 -10.72 -9.31
CA PHE A 20 1.15 -10.72 -9.54
C PHE A 20 1.51 -10.12 -10.90
N ILE A 21 0.79 -10.52 -11.96
CA ILE A 21 0.97 -10.00 -13.31
C ILE A 21 0.70 -8.49 -13.34
N ILE A 22 -0.41 -8.04 -12.75
CA ILE A 22 -0.77 -6.62 -12.68
C ILE A 22 0.33 -5.82 -11.97
N GLU A 23 0.83 -6.33 -10.83
CA GLU A 23 1.84 -5.62 -10.04
C GLU A 23 3.17 -5.46 -10.79
N HIS A 24 3.61 -6.53 -11.46
CA HIS A 24 4.90 -6.54 -12.16
C HIS A 24 4.81 -6.04 -13.61
N ASN A 25 3.62 -5.63 -14.07
CA ASN A 25 3.48 -5.09 -15.41
C ASN A 25 4.18 -3.72 -15.51
N SER A 26 5.21 -3.62 -16.34
CA SER A 26 5.94 -2.37 -16.58
C SER A 26 5.24 -1.44 -17.57
N GLU A 27 4.24 -1.94 -18.30
CA GLU A 27 3.46 -1.19 -19.28
C GLU A 27 2.29 -0.44 -18.62
N LEU A 28 1.81 -0.92 -17.46
CA LEU A 28 0.75 -0.25 -16.69
C LEU A 28 1.35 0.83 -15.79
N THR A 29 0.73 2.00 -15.80
CA THR A 29 0.94 3.04 -14.80
C THR A 29 0.46 2.59 -13.43
N GLN A 30 0.91 3.26 -12.36
CA GLN A 30 0.51 2.92 -10.99
C GLN A 30 -1.01 3.00 -10.78
N GLU A 31 -1.67 3.98 -11.40
CA GLU A 31 -3.12 4.15 -11.36
C GLU A 31 -3.85 3.02 -12.08
N GLU A 32 -3.37 2.63 -13.27
CA GLU A 32 -3.92 1.49 -14.02
C GLU A 32 -3.73 0.17 -13.28
N LYS A 33 -2.63 0.01 -12.55
CA LYS A 33 -2.43 -1.15 -11.66
C LYS A 33 -3.45 -1.17 -10.54
N TRP A 34 -3.78 -0.03 -9.93
CA TRP A 34 -4.82 0.05 -8.91
C TRP A 34 -6.18 -0.35 -9.47
N LEU A 35 -6.58 0.24 -10.60
CA LEU A 35 -7.84 -0.08 -11.27
C LEU A 35 -7.93 -1.58 -11.61
N ALA A 36 -6.85 -2.15 -12.15
CA ALA A 36 -6.81 -3.57 -12.52
C ALA A 36 -6.90 -4.50 -11.29
N LYS A 37 -6.23 -4.16 -10.18
CA LYS A 37 -6.33 -4.91 -8.92
C LYS A 37 -7.74 -4.82 -8.32
N GLU A 38 -8.35 -3.64 -8.36
CA GLU A 38 -9.71 -3.43 -7.86
C GLU A 38 -10.73 -4.23 -8.66
N SER A 39 -10.57 -4.27 -9.99
CA SER A 39 -11.37 -5.11 -10.88
C SER A 39 -11.16 -6.61 -10.60
N ALA A 40 -9.92 -7.06 -10.41
CA ALA A 40 -9.61 -8.46 -10.10
C ALA A 40 -10.11 -8.93 -8.73
N LEU A 41 -10.33 -8.02 -7.79
CA LEU A 41 -10.78 -8.30 -6.43
C LEU A 41 -12.25 -7.93 -6.17
N ASP A 42 -12.95 -7.43 -7.20
CA ASP A 42 -14.31 -6.90 -7.10
C ASP A 42 -14.46 -5.86 -5.97
N LEU A 43 -13.45 -4.99 -5.84
CA LEU A 43 -13.40 -3.91 -4.87
C LEU A 43 -13.98 -2.62 -5.46
N LYS A 44 -14.42 -1.72 -4.57
CA LYS A 44 -14.85 -0.39 -4.97
C LYS A 44 -13.69 0.38 -5.61
N LEU A 45 -13.98 1.08 -6.69
CA LEU A 45 -13.01 1.95 -7.34
C LEU A 45 -12.43 2.99 -6.36
N GLY A 46 -11.10 3.13 -6.31
CA GLY A 46 -10.37 4.13 -5.53
C GLY A 46 -9.99 3.70 -4.10
N THR A 47 -10.22 2.44 -3.71
CA THR A 47 -9.71 1.88 -2.44
C THR A 47 -8.18 1.89 -2.36
N HIS A 48 -7.50 1.43 -3.41
CA HIS A 48 -6.05 1.31 -3.40
C HIS A 48 -5.35 2.67 -3.52
N GLU A 49 -5.97 3.60 -4.24
CA GLU A 49 -5.52 4.98 -4.31
C GLU A 49 -5.60 5.65 -2.93
N ALA A 50 -6.75 5.53 -2.25
CA ALA A 50 -6.94 6.07 -0.91
C ALA A 50 -5.96 5.49 0.12
N ASP A 51 -5.76 4.17 0.10
CA ASP A 51 -4.81 3.50 0.98
C ASP A 51 -3.36 3.95 0.73
N PHE A 52 -2.98 4.12 -0.54
CA PHE A 52 -1.65 4.62 -0.91
C PHE A 52 -1.40 6.04 -0.40
N PHE A 53 -2.37 6.96 -0.58
CA PHE A 53 -2.25 8.32 -0.07
C PHE A 53 -2.23 8.36 1.46
N ALA A 54 -3.07 7.56 2.13
CA ALA A 54 -3.06 7.45 3.58
C ALA A 54 -1.71 6.95 4.12
N GLN A 55 -1.06 6.01 3.42
CA GLN A 55 0.27 5.53 3.79
C GLN A 55 1.35 6.60 3.59
N LYS A 56 1.32 7.31 2.47
CA LYS A 56 2.21 8.46 2.20
C LYS A 56 2.07 9.56 3.25
N GLU A 57 0.85 9.87 3.69
CA GLU A 57 0.62 10.86 4.73
C GLU A 57 1.22 10.44 6.07
N LYS A 58 1.06 9.17 6.44
CA LYS A 58 1.67 8.61 7.66
C LYS A 58 3.19 8.69 7.62
N GLU A 59 3.81 8.30 6.51
CA GLU A 59 5.28 8.38 6.34
C GLU A 59 5.77 9.82 6.45
N ASN A 60 5.08 10.76 5.81
CA ASN A 60 5.40 12.18 5.91
C ASN A 60 5.21 12.75 7.32
N ALA A 61 4.20 12.29 8.07
CA ALA A 61 3.97 12.70 9.45
C ALA A 61 5.12 12.26 10.35
N VAL A 62 5.59 11.02 10.22
CA VAL A 62 6.76 10.49 10.97
C VAL A 62 8.01 11.32 10.67
N LEU A 63 8.27 11.62 9.40
CA LEU A 63 9.42 12.46 9.03
C LEU A 63 9.35 13.87 9.61
N LYS A 64 8.16 14.47 9.70
CA LYS A 64 7.96 15.78 10.33
C LYS A 64 8.19 15.70 11.83
N GLU A 65 7.68 14.67 12.50
CA GLU A 65 7.90 14.45 13.93
C GLU A 65 9.39 14.30 14.25
N ASP A 66 10.12 13.52 13.46
CA ASP A 66 11.56 13.33 13.63
C ASP A 66 12.35 14.62 13.44
N LYS A 67 11.97 15.46 12.46
CA LYS A 67 12.57 16.79 12.27
C LYS A 67 12.31 17.69 13.46
N LEU A 68 11.04 17.79 13.90
CA LEU A 68 10.66 18.58 15.07
C LEU A 68 11.43 18.13 16.32
N ARG A 69 11.55 16.82 16.53
CA ARG A 69 12.31 16.27 17.66
C ARG A 69 13.78 16.66 17.62
N LYS A 70 14.42 16.61 16.45
CA LYS A 70 15.82 17.05 16.28
C LYS A 70 15.99 18.54 16.55
N GLU A 71 15.12 19.38 15.98
CA GLU A 71 15.13 20.83 16.21
C GLU A 71 14.93 21.17 17.69
N LEU A 72 14.05 20.46 18.38
CA LEU A 72 13.77 20.69 19.81
C LEU A 72 14.97 20.29 20.68
N LEU A 73 15.62 19.17 20.37
CA LEU A 73 16.85 18.74 21.03
C LEU A 73 18.02 19.71 20.80
N GLU A 74 18.17 20.22 19.57
CA GLU A 74 19.20 21.19 19.24
C GLU A 74 18.99 22.52 19.98
N ASN A 75 17.74 23.01 19.99
CA ASN A 75 17.38 24.21 20.75
C ASN A 75 17.59 24.05 22.26
N LEU A 76 17.28 22.88 22.83
CA LEU A 76 17.56 22.58 24.23
C LEU A 76 19.07 22.58 24.49
N SER A 77 19.86 21.87 23.67
CA SER A 77 21.32 21.82 23.79
C SER A 77 21.95 23.21 23.76
N ASN A 78 21.48 24.08 22.87
CA ASN A 78 21.96 25.46 22.75
C ASN A 78 21.57 26.36 23.94
N LYS A 79 20.51 26.03 24.70
CA LYS A 79 20.12 26.78 25.90
C LYS A 79 20.91 26.41 27.16
N PHE A 80 21.59 25.26 27.16
CA PHE A 80 22.40 24.78 28.29
C PHE A 80 23.91 24.92 28.04
N LYS A 81 24.31 25.62 26.96
CA LYS A 81 25.68 26.05 26.68
C LYS A 81 25.88 27.51 27.05
#